data_AF-A0A951Z5Q2-F1
#
_entry.id   AF-A0A951Z5Q2-F1
#
_cell.length_a   1.000
_cell.length_b   1.000
_cell.length_c   1.000
_cell.angle_alpha   90.00
_cell.angle_beta   90.00
_cell.angle_gamma   90.00
#
_symmetry.space_group_name_H-M   'P 1'
#
loop_
_entity.id
_entity.type
_entity.pdbx_description
1 polymer ?
#
loop_
_entity_poly.entity_id
_entity_poly.type
_entity_poly.pdbx_seq_one_letter_code
_entity_poly.pdbx_strand_id
1 'polypeptide(L)'
;MKRWLPWIVVALGLGVAIGFAFWFRVRVSDGPGEATSDARAWIRLIAIYGGLAIAAAVVVIRSTDRRLRTTAAKALGWVGAVLVTALGGTMLSIADTAVSASQSGFLDDVEQRTYEGDVEANLKAIHTALMLVHDSDGQFPDADGWMDAIANRLKTSDLSEEEAAKKLVNPDLAKGDGEYGFALNAEVAGKFVDDLAGSETILVFESASLQRSASGSPERDAADPPRKGGNLAITVGGELVRLD
;
A
#
# COMPACT_ATOMS: atom_id res chain seq x y z
N MET A 1 -0.58 -15.92 51.10
CA MET A 1 -0.75 -15.68 49.65
C MET A 1 -1.22 -16.94 48.97
N LYS A 2 -2.04 -16.79 47.93
CA LYS A 2 -3.07 -17.75 47.52
C LYS A 2 -2.49 -18.56 46.34
N ARG A 3 -2.46 -19.91 46.43
CA ARG A 3 -1.67 -20.85 45.59
C ARG A 3 -1.92 -20.78 44.06
N TRP A 4 -2.93 -20.04 43.64
CA TRP A 4 -3.39 -19.90 42.25
C TRP A 4 -2.63 -18.86 41.39
N LEU A 5 -1.82 -17.99 41.97
CA LEU A 5 -1.16 -16.88 41.25
C LEU A 5 -0.18 -17.34 40.14
N PRO A 6 0.64 -18.39 40.34
CA PRO A 6 1.54 -18.90 39.30
C PRO A 6 0.77 -19.45 38.10
N TRP A 7 -0.39 -20.04 38.34
CA TRP A 7 -1.25 -20.62 37.31
C TRP A 7 -1.92 -19.56 36.44
N ILE A 8 -2.21 -18.37 36.99
CA ILE A 8 -2.72 -17.22 36.23
C ILE A 8 -1.65 -16.73 35.24
N VAL A 9 -0.39 -16.66 35.66
CA VAL A 9 0.72 -16.24 34.77
C VAL A 9 0.93 -17.24 33.63
N VAL A 10 0.85 -18.55 33.93
CA VAL A 10 0.94 -19.61 32.91
C VAL A 10 -0.25 -19.54 31.94
N ALA A 11 -1.48 -19.37 32.44
CA ALA A 11 -2.67 -19.27 31.61
C ALA A 11 -2.64 -18.04 30.68
N LEU A 12 -2.17 -16.89 31.17
CA LEU A 12 -1.99 -15.68 30.36
C LEU A 12 -0.92 -15.87 29.28
N GLY A 13 0.22 -16.50 29.61
CA GLY A 13 1.27 -16.80 28.64
C GLY A 13 0.81 -17.74 27.52
N LEU A 14 0.04 -18.78 27.86
CA LEU A 14 -0.55 -19.71 26.89
C LEU A 14 -1.60 -19.03 25.99
N GLY A 15 -2.42 -18.15 26.55
CA GLY A 15 -3.42 -17.39 25.79
C GLY A 15 -2.79 -16.50 24.70
N VAL A 16 -1.66 -15.85 25.01
CA VAL A 16 -0.92 -15.03 24.03
C VAL A 16 -0.30 -15.88 22.93
N ALA A 17 0.32 -17.01 23.29
CA ALA A 17 0.95 -17.90 22.31
C ALA A 17 -0.08 -18.54 21.35
N ILE A 18 -1.22 -19.00 21.88
CA ILE A 18 -2.31 -19.56 21.08
C ILE A 18 -2.94 -18.48 20.18
N GLY A 19 -3.17 -17.28 20.72
CA GLY A 19 -3.69 -16.15 19.95
C GLY A 19 -2.78 -15.75 18.79
N PHE A 20 -1.46 -15.73 19.03
CA PHE A 20 -0.47 -15.44 17.99
C PHE A 20 -0.42 -16.51 16.90
N ALA A 21 -0.43 -17.79 17.27
CA ALA A 21 -0.42 -18.90 16.32
C ALA A 21 -1.70 -18.93 15.46
N PHE A 22 -2.86 -18.65 16.06
CA PHE A 22 -4.13 -18.57 15.34
C PHE A 22 -4.16 -17.37 14.37
N TRP A 23 -3.76 -16.19 14.85
CA TRP A 23 -3.64 -14.99 14.00
C TRP A 23 -2.71 -15.21 12.81
N PHE A 24 -1.54 -15.81 13.06
CA PHE A 24 -0.56 -16.08 12.00
C PHE A 24 -1.10 -17.07 10.96
N ARG A 25 -1.78 -18.14 11.39
CA ARG A 25 -2.39 -19.13 10.49
C ARG A 25 -3.47 -18.54 9.59
N VAL A 26 -4.37 -17.72 10.14
CA VAL A 26 -5.43 -17.06 9.36
C VAL A 26 -4.80 -16.13 8.32
N ARG A 27 -3.76 -15.39 8.68
CA ARG A 27 -3.16 -14.38 7.81
C ARG A 27 -2.33 -14.93 6.65
N VAL A 28 -1.71 -16.10 6.82
CA VAL A 28 -1.00 -16.80 5.73
C VAL A 28 -1.98 -17.38 4.70
N SER A 29 -3.23 -17.61 5.08
CA SER A 29 -4.29 -18.11 4.16
C SER A 29 -4.82 -17.03 3.22
N ASP A 30 -4.89 -15.77 3.66
CA ASP A 30 -5.78 -14.78 3.01
C ASP A 30 -5.07 -13.82 2.04
N GLY A 31 -3.78 -14.01 1.78
CA GLY A 31 -3.04 -13.21 0.80
C GLY A 31 -2.79 -11.74 1.22
N PRO A 32 -1.92 -11.02 0.51
CA PRO A 32 -1.33 -9.75 0.98
C PRO A 32 -2.24 -8.50 0.93
N GLY A 33 -3.51 -8.60 0.52
CA GLY A 33 -4.33 -7.44 0.09
C GLY A 33 -5.05 -6.63 1.18
N GLU A 34 -5.51 -7.22 2.30
CA GLU A 34 -6.53 -6.59 3.16
C GLU A 34 -6.04 -6.19 4.57
N ALA A 35 -4.73 -6.12 4.78
CA ALA A 35 -4.16 -6.44 6.08
C ALA A 35 -3.90 -5.28 7.07
N THR A 36 -4.57 -4.12 7.02
CA THR A 36 -4.07 -2.94 7.78
C THR A 36 -4.78 -2.58 9.10
N SER A 37 -6.08 -2.87 9.28
CA SER A 37 -6.82 -2.52 10.50
C SER A 37 -6.69 -3.59 11.60
N ASP A 38 -6.88 -4.87 11.25
CA ASP A 38 -6.83 -5.99 12.19
C ASP A 38 -5.42 -6.25 12.74
N ALA A 39 -4.37 -6.01 11.96
CA ALA A 39 -3.00 -6.18 12.41
C ALA A 39 -2.68 -5.31 13.63
N ARG A 40 -3.17 -4.06 13.61
CA ARG A 40 -2.93 -3.09 14.68
C ARG A 40 -3.67 -3.48 15.95
N ALA A 41 -4.88 -4.05 15.83
CA ALA A 41 -5.64 -4.57 16.96
C ALA A 41 -4.93 -5.74 17.64
N TRP A 42 -4.39 -6.67 16.85
CA TRP A 42 -3.63 -7.81 17.36
C TRP A 42 -2.29 -7.43 17.97
N ILE A 43 -1.54 -6.50 17.36
CA ILE A 43 -0.30 -5.94 17.94
C ILE A 43 -0.59 -5.29 19.30
N ARG A 44 -1.69 -4.52 19.41
CA ARG A 44 -2.11 -3.91 20.68
C ARG A 44 -2.45 -4.97 21.74
N LEU A 45 -3.18 -6.02 21.37
CA LEU A 45 -3.50 -7.14 22.27
C LEU A 45 -2.23 -7.84 22.78
N ILE A 46 -1.29 -8.16 21.88
CA ILE A 46 -0.01 -8.79 22.24
C ILE A 46 0.79 -7.88 23.19
N ALA A 47 0.85 -6.58 22.90
CA ALA A 47 1.56 -5.61 23.75
C ALA A 47 0.92 -5.50 25.15
N ILE A 48 -0.41 -5.46 25.24
CA ILE A 48 -1.14 -5.37 26.52
C ILE A 48 -0.93 -6.64 27.36
N TYR A 49 -1.15 -7.81 26.77
CA TYR A 49 -1.01 -9.07 27.50
C TYR A 49 0.46 -9.40 27.83
N GLY A 50 1.39 -9.09 26.91
CA GLY A 50 2.82 -9.18 27.16
C GLY A 50 3.27 -8.26 28.31
N GLY A 51 2.80 -7.01 28.32
CA GLY A 51 3.07 -6.06 29.41
C GLY A 51 2.53 -6.52 30.77
N LEU A 52 1.30 -7.04 30.82
CA LEU A 52 0.71 -7.60 32.05
C LEU A 52 1.48 -8.83 32.57
N ALA A 53 1.93 -9.72 31.67
CA ALA A 53 2.72 -10.89 32.04
C ALA A 53 4.09 -10.48 32.63
N ILE A 54 4.77 -9.50 32.04
CA ILE A 54 6.04 -8.96 32.54
C ILE A 54 5.83 -8.29 33.90
N ALA A 55 4.79 -7.46 34.06
CA ALA A 55 4.49 -6.80 35.34
C ALA A 55 4.21 -7.82 36.45
N ALA A 56 3.43 -8.86 36.17
CA ALA A 56 3.18 -9.94 37.11
C ALA A 56 4.47 -10.70 37.48
N ALA A 57 5.34 -10.98 36.51
CA ALA A 57 6.64 -11.60 36.76
C ALA A 57 7.53 -10.74 37.66
N VAL A 58 7.60 -9.44 37.42
CA VAL A 58 8.39 -8.49 38.24
C VAL A 58 7.88 -8.43 39.68
N VAL A 59 6.57 -8.39 39.89
CA VAL A 59 5.96 -8.40 41.24
C VAL A 59 6.31 -9.69 41.98
N VAL A 60 6.29 -10.84 41.30
CA VAL A 60 6.62 -12.12 41.93
C VAL A 60 8.12 -12.26 42.23
N ILE A 61 8.99 -11.74 41.36
CA ILE A 61 10.44 -11.69 41.59
C ILE A 61 10.79 -10.79 42.78
N ARG A 62 10.08 -9.68 42.97
CA ARG A 62 10.28 -8.77 44.12
C ARG A 62 9.75 -9.31 45.44
N SER A 63 8.89 -10.33 45.45
CA SER A 63 8.34 -10.89 46.69
C SER A 63 9.44 -11.41 47.62
N THR A 64 9.32 -11.22 48.94
CA THR A 64 10.31 -11.65 49.95
C THR A 64 10.31 -13.16 50.19
N ASP A 65 9.31 -13.88 49.68
CA ASP A 65 9.13 -15.32 49.88
C ASP A 65 9.97 -16.13 48.88
N ARG A 66 10.97 -16.85 49.38
CA ARG A 66 11.83 -17.73 48.57
C ARG A 66 11.06 -18.81 47.82
N ARG A 67 9.93 -19.32 48.35
CA ARG A 67 9.14 -20.37 47.69
C ARG A 67 8.38 -19.85 46.48
N LEU A 68 7.93 -18.60 46.52
CA LEU A 68 7.28 -17.95 45.39
C LEU A 68 8.28 -17.67 44.27
N ARG A 69 9.50 -17.23 44.60
CA ARG A 69 10.57 -16.99 43.60
C ARG A 69 10.97 -18.26 42.85
N THR A 70 11.17 -19.38 43.55
CA THR A 70 11.58 -20.63 42.89
C THR A 70 10.47 -21.24 42.04
N THR A 71 9.21 -21.14 42.49
CA THR A 71 8.05 -21.60 41.71
C THR A 71 7.85 -20.74 40.46
N ALA A 72 7.99 -19.42 40.59
CA ALA A 72 7.86 -18.48 39.47
C ALA A 72 9.00 -18.60 38.47
N ALA A 73 10.24 -18.78 38.92
CA ALA A 73 11.38 -19.02 38.04
C ALA A 73 11.18 -20.31 37.20
N LYS A 74 10.68 -21.38 37.81
CA LYS A 74 10.33 -22.61 37.08
C LYS A 74 9.20 -22.38 36.08
N ALA A 75 8.14 -21.67 36.47
CA ALA A 75 7.02 -21.36 35.59
C ALA A 75 7.45 -20.49 34.40
N LEU A 76 8.28 -19.47 34.64
CA LEU A 76 8.86 -18.62 33.59
C LEU A 76 9.77 -19.42 32.66
N GLY A 77 10.56 -20.35 33.19
CA GLY A 77 11.38 -21.25 32.37
C GLY A 77 10.54 -22.10 31.40
N TRP A 78 9.42 -22.65 31.88
CA TRP A 78 8.49 -23.41 31.02
C TRP A 78 7.78 -22.53 29.99
N VAL A 79 7.30 -21.35 30.38
CA VAL A 79 6.68 -20.39 29.44
C VAL A 79 7.69 -19.96 28.38
N GLY A 80 8.92 -19.66 28.77
CA GLY A 80 10.01 -19.33 27.85
C GLY A 80 10.31 -20.47 26.88
N ALA A 81 10.38 -21.71 27.38
CA ALA A 81 10.60 -22.89 26.53
C ALA A 81 9.47 -23.07 25.50
N VAL A 82 8.21 -22.98 25.92
CA VAL A 82 7.05 -23.09 25.01
C VAL A 82 7.06 -21.98 23.96
N LEU A 83 7.37 -20.74 24.34
CA LEU A 83 7.48 -19.62 23.40
C LEU A 83 8.60 -19.83 22.39
N VAL A 84 9.78 -20.26 22.82
CA VAL A 84 10.91 -20.54 21.92
C VAL A 84 10.58 -21.70 20.97
N THR A 85 9.94 -22.76 21.45
CA THR A 85 9.53 -23.89 20.60
C THR A 85 8.43 -23.49 19.61
N ALA A 86 7.45 -22.70 20.04
CA ALA A 86 6.39 -22.22 19.16
C ALA A 86 6.94 -21.27 18.09
N LEU A 87 7.76 -20.29 18.48
CA LEU A 87 8.40 -19.35 17.55
C LEU A 87 9.38 -20.06 16.60
N GLY A 88 10.19 -20.98 17.11
CA GLY A 88 11.11 -21.78 16.31
C GLY A 88 10.38 -22.70 15.33
N GLY A 89 9.29 -23.34 15.75
CA GLY A 89 8.43 -24.15 14.88
C GLY A 89 7.77 -23.32 13.77
N THR A 90 7.26 -22.14 14.10
CA THR A 90 6.71 -21.22 13.08
C THR A 90 7.80 -20.68 12.15
N MET A 91 9.00 -20.37 12.63
CA MET A 91 10.09 -19.93 11.76
C MET A 91 10.52 -21.02 10.79
N LEU A 92 10.56 -22.29 11.23
CA LEU A 92 10.84 -23.42 10.35
C LEU A 92 9.75 -23.60 9.28
N SER A 93 8.48 -23.38 9.60
CA SER A 93 7.40 -23.46 8.60
C SER A 93 7.42 -22.34 7.57
N ILE A 94 8.01 -21.18 7.91
CA ILE A 94 8.15 -20.03 7.00
C ILE A 94 9.49 -20.10 6.25
N ALA A 95 10.44 -20.94 6.69
CA ALA A 95 11.77 -21.03 6.11
C ALA A 95 11.72 -21.44 4.63
N ASP A 96 10.89 -22.40 4.25
CA ASP A 96 10.76 -22.82 2.85
C ASP A 96 10.17 -21.70 1.99
N THR A 97 9.19 -20.96 2.48
CA THR A 97 8.61 -19.79 1.79
C THR A 97 9.63 -18.66 1.68
N ALA A 98 10.42 -18.41 2.73
CA ALA A 98 11.46 -17.38 2.73
C ALA A 98 12.63 -17.73 1.80
N VAL A 99 13.03 -19.02 1.76
CA VAL A 99 14.04 -19.53 0.83
C VAL A 99 13.51 -19.46 -0.61
N SER A 100 12.25 -19.85 -0.85
CA SER A 100 11.62 -19.73 -2.17
C SER A 100 11.51 -18.26 -2.61
N ALA A 101 11.13 -17.35 -1.71
CA ALA A 101 11.10 -15.91 -2.01
C ALA A 101 12.49 -15.39 -2.34
N SER A 102 13.50 -15.72 -1.52
CA SER A 102 14.90 -15.36 -1.78
C SER A 102 15.42 -15.93 -3.10
N GLN A 103 15.11 -17.19 -3.43
CA GLN A 103 15.54 -17.82 -4.69
C GLN A 103 14.81 -17.28 -5.91
N SER A 104 13.59 -16.77 -5.74
CA SER A 104 12.84 -16.11 -6.81
C SER A 104 13.31 -14.68 -7.12
N GLY A 105 14.35 -14.20 -6.44
CA GLY A 105 14.83 -12.82 -6.57
C GLY A 105 13.90 -11.78 -5.95
N PHE A 106 12.97 -12.19 -5.07
CA PHE A 106 12.07 -11.27 -4.35
C PHE A 106 12.84 -10.30 -3.43
N LEU A 107 14.04 -10.69 -3.00
CA LEU A 107 14.94 -9.88 -2.17
C LEU A 107 16.06 -9.22 -2.99
N ASP A 108 16.11 -9.45 -4.31
CA ASP A 108 17.09 -8.78 -5.15
C ASP A 108 16.64 -7.33 -5.32
N ASP A 109 17.56 -6.38 -5.11
CA ASP A 109 17.31 -4.97 -5.39
C ASP A 109 16.95 -4.84 -6.88
N VAL A 110 15.69 -4.56 -7.17
CA VAL A 110 15.22 -4.32 -8.54
C VAL A 110 15.98 -3.10 -9.05
N GLU A 111 16.78 -3.30 -10.09
CA GLU A 111 17.53 -2.23 -10.73
C GLU A 111 16.55 -1.14 -11.18
N GLN A 112 16.61 0.02 -10.53
CA GLN A 112 15.70 1.13 -10.81
C GLN A 112 16.02 1.67 -12.19
N ARG A 113 15.08 1.54 -13.12
CA ARG A 113 15.26 2.06 -14.48
C ARG A 113 14.90 3.54 -14.55
N THR A 114 15.62 4.26 -15.39
CA THR A 114 15.24 5.61 -15.80
C THR A 114 14.04 5.53 -16.74
N TYR A 115 13.02 6.35 -16.52
CA TYR A 115 11.85 6.40 -17.40
C TYR A 115 12.13 7.25 -18.64
N GLU A 116 11.99 6.65 -19.81
CA GLU A 116 12.01 7.32 -21.12
C GLU A 116 10.72 6.94 -21.88
N GLY A 117 9.65 7.71 -21.66
CA GLY A 117 8.36 7.52 -22.32
C GLY A 117 7.99 8.68 -23.22
N ASP A 118 7.19 8.41 -24.26
CA ASP A 118 6.56 9.41 -25.10
C ASP A 118 5.17 9.83 -24.55
N VAL A 119 4.54 10.80 -25.21
CA VAL A 119 3.22 11.33 -24.83
C VAL A 119 2.16 10.22 -24.78
N GLU A 120 2.17 9.31 -25.74
CA GLU A 120 1.24 8.18 -25.83
C GLU A 120 1.39 7.23 -24.63
N ALA A 121 2.63 6.87 -24.28
CA ALA A 121 2.91 6.04 -23.11
C ALA A 121 2.46 6.73 -21.81
N ASN A 122 2.67 8.04 -21.69
CA ASN A 122 2.22 8.83 -20.54
C ASN A 122 0.69 8.85 -20.43
N LEU A 123 -0.03 9.12 -21.52
CA LEU A 123 -1.50 9.11 -21.54
C LEU A 123 -2.07 7.75 -21.13
N LYS A 124 -1.50 6.64 -21.64
CA LYS A 124 -1.90 5.27 -21.26
C LYS A 124 -1.64 4.98 -19.79
N ALA A 125 -0.50 5.42 -19.25
CA ALA A 125 -0.18 5.26 -17.84
C ALA A 125 -1.13 6.07 -16.95
N ILE A 126 -1.43 7.32 -17.33
CA ILE A 126 -2.40 8.18 -16.64
C ILE A 126 -3.79 7.56 -16.67
N HIS A 127 -4.26 7.08 -17.82
CA HIS A 127 -5.54 6.38 -17.96
C HIS A 127 -5.63 5.18 -17.00
N THR A 128 -4.62 4.30 -17.03
CA THR A 128 -4.58 3.13 -16.15
C THR A 128 -4.67 3.54 -14.69
N ALA A 129 -3.93 4.58 -14.29
CA ALA A 129 -3.92 5.07 -12.93
C ALA A 129 -5.26 5.70 -12.51
N LEU A 130 -5.94 6.43 -13.40
CA LEU A 130 -7.27 6.98 -13.18
C LEU A 130 -8.33 5.88 -13.05
N MET A 131 -8.27 4.84 -13.89
CA MET A 131 -9.18 3.70 -13.78
C MET A 131 -8.99 2.95 -12.46
N LEU A 132 -7.76 2.79 -11.98
CA LEU A 132 -7.49 2.19 -10.67
C LEU A 132 -8.02 3.03 -9.48
N VAL A 133 -8.04 4.36 -9.63
CA VAL A 133 -8.68 5.25 -8.65
C VAL A 133 -10.19 5.11 -8.73
N HIS A 134 -10.76 5.10 -9.94
CA HIS A 134 -12.19 4.88 -10.16
C HIS A 134 -12.67 3.54 -9.58
N ASP A 135 -11.97 2.44 -9.84
CA ASP A 135 -12.29 1.11 -9.30
C ASP A 135 -12.25 1.08 -7.76
N SER A 136 -11.39 1.91 -7.16
CA SER A 136 -11.22 2.02 -5.70
C SER A 136 -12.30 2.87 -5.06
N ASP A 137 -12.58 4.05 -5.64
CA ASP A 137 -13.35 5.11 -5.00
C ASP A 137 -14.78 5.21 -5.58
N GLY A 138 -15.07 4.46 -6.64
CA GLY A 138 -16.35 4.41 -7.37
C GLY A 138 -16.53 5.53 -8.39
N GLN A 139 -15.77 6.62 -8.28
CA GLN A 139 -15.86 7.80 -9.15
C GLN A 139 -14.46 8.28 -9.56
N PHE A 140 -14.38 9.03 -10.66
CA PHE A 140 -13.15 9.72 -11.04
C PHE A 140 -12.78 10.78 -10.00
N PRO A 141 -11.49 11.10 -9.81
CA PRO A 141 -11.07 12.13 -8.87
C PRO A 141 -11.65 13.50 -9.26
N ASP A 142 -11.71 14.39 -8.26
CA ASP A 142 -12.05 15.78 -8.49
C ASP A 142 -11.03 16.46 -9.42
N ALA A 143 -11.50 17.47 -10.14
CA ALA A 143 -10.69 18.26 -11.06
C ALA A 143 -9.45 18.83 -10.35
N ASP A 144 -9.65 19.39 -9.15
CA ASP A 144 -8.59 19.92 -8.32
C ASP A 144 -7.92 18.78 -7.55
N GLY A 145 -6.80 18.27 -8.07
CA GLY A 145 -5.97 17.27 -7.39
C GLY A 145 -5.96 15.88 -8.01
N TRP A 146 -6.51 15.70 -9.21
CA TRP A 146 -6.50 14.39 -9.88
C TRP A 146 -5.09 13.79 -10.04
N MET A 147 -4.07 14.62 -10.28
CA MET A 147 -2.68 14.12 -10.39
C MET A 147 -2.16 13.58 -9.06
N ASP A 148 -2.55 14.19 -7.94
CA ASP A 148 -2.15 13.74 -6.61
C ASP A 148 -2.86 12.44 -6.25
N ALA A 149 -4.13 12.30 -6.65
CA ALA A 149 -4.90 11.07 -6.47
C ALA A 149 -4.25 9.87 -7.19
N ILE A 150 -3.69 10.08 -8.38
CA ILE A 150 -3.10 8.99 -9.18
C ILE A 150 -1.60 8.80 -8.98
N ALA A 151 -0.89 9.72 -8.31
CA ALA A 151 0.57 9.68 -8.20
C ALA A 151 1.10 8.35 -7.66
N ASN A 152 0.44 7.81 -6.62
CA ASN A 152 0.82 6.53 -6.01
C ASN A 152 0.48 5.30 -6.88
N ARG A 153 -0.39 5.46 -7.88
CA ARG A 153 -0.81 4.40 -8.81
C ARG A 153 0.07 4.34 -10.07
N LEU A 154 0.84 5.39 -10.36
CA LEU A 154 1.78 5.44 -11.49
C LEU A 154 3.09 4.70 -11.23
N LYS A 155 3.40 4.46 -9.95
CA LYS A 155 4.61 3.78 -9.50
C LYS A 155 4.48 2.28 -9.75
N THR A 156 5.47 1.74 -10.46
CA THR A 156 5.69 0.30 -10.59
C THR A 156 6.86 -0.11 -9.69
N SER A 157 7.01 -1.39 -9.36
CA SER A 157 8.02 -1.88 -8.40
C SER A 157 9.48 -1.58 -8.82
N ASP A 158 9.69 -1.35 -10.11
CA ASP A 158 10.94 -1.06 -10.79
C ASP A 158 11.21 0.45 -11.02
N LEU A 159 10.31 1.33 -10.58
CA LEU A 159 10.43 2.78 -10.72
C LEU A 159 10.47 3.47 -9.35
N SER A 160 11.37 4.44 -9.21
CA SER A 160 11.35 5.37 -8.09
C SER A 160 10.12 6.29 -8.18
N GLU A 161 9.75 6.95 -7.09
CA GLU A 161 8.65 7.92 -7.08
C GLU A 161 8.92 9.11 -8.00
N GLU A 162 10.18 9.55 -8.06
CA GLU A 162 10.63 10.64 -8.93
C GLU A 162 10.52 10.26 -10.41
N GLU A 163 10.91 9.04 -10.78
CA GLU A 163 10.79 8.54 -12.16
C GLU A 163 9.32 8.31 -12.56
N ALA A 164 8.50 7.80 -11.64
CA ALA A 164 7.06 7.64 -11.88
C ALA A 164 6.36 8.99 -12.08
N ALA A 165 6.76 10.04 -11.34
CA ALA A 165 6.21 11.38 -11.47
C ALA A 165 6.48 12.00 -12.86
N LYS A 166 7.52 11.58 -13.58
CA LYS A 166 7.78 12.03 -14.96
C LYS A 166 6.69 11.61 -15.95
N LYS A 167 5.89 10.58 -15.64
CA LYS A 167 4.74 10.17 -16.45
C LYS A 167 3.62 11.21 -16.47
N LEU A 168 3.58 12.11 -15.47
CA LEU A 168 2.63 13.22 -15.39
C LEU A 168 3.08 14.46 -16.18
N VAL A 169 4.28 14.41 -16.77
CA VAL A 169 4.90 15.53 -17.48
C VAL A 169 4.90 15.21 -18.97
N ASN A 170 4.45 16.14 -19.80
CA ASN A 170 4.47 15.97 -21.24
C ASN A 170 5.91 16.08 -21.77
N PRO A 171 6.48 15.04 -22.41
CA PRO A 171 7.87 15.03 -22.85
C PRO A 171 8.18 15.97 -24.03
N ASP A 172 7.15 16.46 -24.74
CA ASP A 172 7.32 17.42 -25.86
C ASP A 172 7.45 18.87 -25.38
N LEU A 173 7.26 19.11 -24.09
CA LEU A 173 7.44 20.41 -23.46
C LEU A 173 8.92 20.71 -23.21
N ALA A 174 9.25 22.00 -23.15
CA ALA A 174 10.63 22.40 -22.91
C ALA A 174 11.03 21.94 -21.50
N LYS A 175 12.22 21.35 -21.35
CA LYS A 175 12.67 20.85 -20.04
C LYS A 175 12.76 22.02 -19.04
N GLY A 176 11.80 22.07 -18.11
CA GLY A 176 11.70 23.06 -17.04
C GLY A 176 10.85 22.54 -15.88
N ASP A 177 10.99 23.16 -14.71
CA ASP A 177 10.21 22.80 -13.51
C ASP A 177 8.74 23.21 -13.69
N GLY A 178 7.83 22.24 -13.73
CA GLY A 178 6.38 22.48 -13.64
C GLY A 178 5.59 22.43 -14.95
N GLU A 179 6.09 21.78 -16.00
CA GLU A 179 5.40 21.70 -17.29
C GLU A 179 4.63 20.36 -17.45
N TYR A 180 3.48 20.23 -16.80
CA TYR A 180 2.71 18.97 -16.82
C TYR A 180 2.07 18.68 -18.19
N GLY A 181 1.36 19.66 -18.77
CA GLY A 181 0.85 19.57 -20.15
C GLY A 181 -0.31 18.62 -20.39
N PHE A 182 -0.90 18.05 -19.33
CA PHE A 182 -2.09 17.20 -19.40
C PHE A 182 -3.21 17.79 -18.55
N ALA A 183 -4.45 17.68 -19.03
CA ALA A 183 -5.64 18.07 -18.28
C ALA A 183 -6.68 16.95 -18.23
N LEU A 184 -7.39 16.87 -17.10
CA LEU A 184 -8.56 16.02 -16.95
C LEU A 184 -9.77 16.71 -17.60
N ASN A 185 -10.57 15.95 -18.34
CA ASN A 185 -11.83 16.47 -18.87
C ASN A 185 -12.78 16.85 -17.73
N ALA A 186 -13.18 18.11 -17.68
CA ALA A 186 -14.11 18.64 -16.68
C ALA A 186 -15.48 17.94 -16.71
N GLU A 187 -15.86 17.36 -17.85
CA GLU A 187 -17.07 16.55 -17.95
C GLU A 187 -16.96 15.19 -17.25
N VAL A 188 -15.76 14.72 -16.95
CA VAL A 188 -15.49 13.41 -16.33
C VAL A 188 -15.11 13.53 -14.85
N ALA A 189 -14.48 14.65 -14.47
CA ALA A 189 -14.06 14.91 -13.10
C ALA A 189 -15.19 14.71 -12.08
N GLY A 190 -14.92 13.93 -11.03
CA GLY A 190 -15.88 13.65 -9.95
C GLY A 190 -17.08 12.77 -10.33
N LYS A 191 -17.14 12.22 -11.55
CA LYS A 191 -18.29 11.42 -12.03
C LYS A 191 -18.04 9.91 -11.98
N PHE A 192 -19.13 9.15 -11.97
CA PHE A 192 -19.14 7.71 -12.15
C PHE A 192 -19.06 7.37 -13.65
N VAL A 193 -18.42 6.26 -14.01
CA VAL A 193 -18.35 5.79 -15.41
C VAL A 193 -19.76 5.58 -15.99
N ASP A 194 -20.70 5.09 -15.19
CA ASP A 194 -22.09 4.85 -15.61
C ASP A 194 -22.89 6.13 -15.91
N ASP A 195 -22.41 7.30 -15.44
CA ASP A 195 -23.04 8.61 -15.70
C ASP A 195 -22.50 9.29 -16.96
N LEU A 196 -21.50 8.70 -17.63
CA LEU A 196 -20.86 9.26 -18.81
C LEU A 196 -21.57 8.80 -20.10
N ALA A 197 -21.38 9.57 -21.18
CA ALA A 197 -21.98 9.27 -22.48
C ALA A 197 -21.45 7.97 -23.14
N GLY A 198 -20.40 7.36 -22.56
CA GLY A 198 -19.87 6.06 -22.94
C GLY A 198 -18.35 6.01 -22.85
N SER A 199 -17.78 4.92 -23.39
CA SER A 199 -16.33 4.70 -23.49
C SER A 199 -15.61 5.77 -24.32
N GLU A 200 -16.32 6.42 -25.24
CA GLU A 200 -15.78 7.41 -26.18
C GLU A 200 -15.54 8.78 -25.56
N THR A 201 -16.06 9.04 -24.36
CA THR A 201 -15.83 10.31 -23.67
C THR A 201 -14.34 10.49 -23.41
N ILE A 202 -13.77 11.64 -23.78
CA ILE A 202 -12.37 11.97 -23.51
C ILE A 202 -12.16 12.03 -22.00
N LEU A 203 -11.16 11.29 -21.50
CA LEU A 203 -10.77 11.26 -20.09
C LEU A 203 -9.69 12.30 -19.81
N VAL A 204 -8.54 12.19 -20.48
CA VAL A 204 -7.39 13.11 -20.34
C VAL A 204 -6.93 13.55 -21.73
N PHE A 205 -6.49 14.80 -21.83
CA PHE A 205 -6.00 15.38 -23.08
C PHE A 205 -4.76 16.25 -22.88
N GLU A 206 -4.00 16.44 -23.95
CA GLU A 206 -2.90 17.40 -23.98
C GLU A 206 -3.45 18.83 -23.93
N SER A 207 -3.10 19.56 -22.86
CA SER A 207 -3.65 20.89 -22.59
C SER A 207 -2.67 22.01 -22.90
N ALA A 208 -3.23 23.19 -23.19
CA ALA A 208 -2.49 24.45 -23.18
C ALA A 208 -2.04 24.83 -21.76
N SER A 209 -2.80 24.44 -20.73
CA SER A 209 -2.45 24.69 -19.34
C SER A 209 -1.30 23.79 -18.90
N LEU A 210 -0.26 24.41 -18.34
CA LEU A 210 0.91 23.71 -17.80
C LEU A 210 0.77 23.42 -16.31
N GLN A 211 -0.33 23.83 -15.67
CA GLN A 211 -0.51 23.67 -14.23
C GLN A 211 -0.68 22.20 -13.84
N ARG A 212 -0.20 21.86 -12.64
CA ARG A 212 -0.47 20.56 -12.03
C ARG A 212 -1.98 20.41 -11.85
N SER A 213 -2.51 19.22 -12.15
CA SER A 213 -3.94 18.94 -12.06
C SER A 213 -4.82 19.90 -12.89
N ALA A 214 -4.33 20.34 -14.06
CA ALA A 214 -5.17 21.11 -14.97
C ALA A 214 -6.46 20.32 -15.30
N SER A 215 -7.55 21.05 -15.49
CA SER A 215 -8.83 20.51 -15.93
C SER A 215 -9.50 21.47 -16.90
N GLY A 216 -10.33 20.94 -17.81
CA GLY A 216 -10.96 21.78 -18.83
C GLY A 216 -11.77 20.98 -19.85
N SER A 217 -12.18 21.65 -20.92
CA SER A 217 -12.83 21.06 -22.07
C SER A 217 -11.80 20.80 -23.17
N PRO A 218 -11.71 19.58 -23.71
CA PRO A 218 -10.77 19.25 -24.79
C PRO A 218 -10.91 20.17 -26.01
N GLU A 219 -12.13 20.63 -26.33
CA GLU A 219 -12.40 21.49 -27.49
C GLU A 219 -11.88 22.92 -27.34
N ARG A 220 -11.66 23.38 -26.10
CA ARG A 220 -11.29 24.78 -25.80
C ARG A 220 -9.90 24.92 -25.21
N ASP A 221 -9.49 23.93 -24.43
CA ASP A 221 -8.31 24.01 -23.56
C ASP A 221 -7.17 23.09 -24.04
N ALA A 222 -7.33 22.45 -25.20
CA ALA A 222 -6.26 21.73 -25.88
C ALA A 222 -5.11 22.68 -26.25
N ALA A 223 -3.90 22.14 -26.41
CA ALA A 223 -2.73 22.96 -26.67
C ALA A 223 -2.85 23.75 -27.99
N ASP A 224 -2.63 25.07 -27.93
CA ASP A 224 -2.58 25.98 -29.08
C ASP A 224 -1.28 26.82 -29.02
N PRO A 225 -0.34 26.64 -29.98
CA PRO A 225 -0.43 25.80 -31.17
C PRO A 225 -0.41 24.29 -30.86
N PRO A 226 -0.95 23.44 -31.76
CA PRO A 226 -0.92 21.99 -31.58
C PRO A 226 0.50 21.44 -31.36
N ARG A 227 0.60 20.40 -30.54
CA ARG A 227 1.87 19.71 -30.25
C ARG A 227 2.38 18.92 -31.47
N LYS A 228 3.60 18.40 -31.35
CA LYS A 228 4.27 17.68 -32.43
C LYS A 228 3.50 16.38 -32.75
N GLY A 229 2.78 16.38 -33.86
CA GLY A 229 1.96 15.22 -34.27
C GLY A 229 0.45 15.38 -33.98
N GLY A 230 0.03 16.58 -33.59
CA GLY A 230 -1.34 16.90 -33.18
C GLY A 230 -1.51 16.79 -31.66
N ASN A 231 -2.63 17.29 -31.16
CA ASN A 231 -2.99 17.14 -29.75
C ASN A 231 -3.61 15.77 -29.55
N LEU A 232 -3.05 14.98 -28.63
CA LEU A 232 -3.54 13.67 -28.27
C LEU A 232 -4.47 13.75 -27.05
N ALA A 233 -5.42 12.83 -27.04
CA ALA A 233 -6.26 12.57 -25.89
C ALA A 233 -6.49 11.06 -25.76
N ILE A 234 -6.88 10.64 -24.56
CA ILE A 234 -7.29 9.26 -24.28
C ILE A 234 -8.72 9.25 -23.76
N THR A 235 -9.54 8.36 -24.30
CA THR A 235 -10.94 8.18 -23.89
C THR A 235 -11.05 7.35 -22.61
N VAL A 236 -12.23 7.32 -21.99
CA VAL A 236 -12.53 6.46 -20.84
C VAL A 236 -12.28 4.99 -21.19
N GLY A 237 -12.58 4.58 -22.43
CA GLY A 237 -12.29 3.24 -22.96
C GLY A 237 -10.81 2.94 -23.19
N GLY A 238 -9.92 3.93 -23.05
CA GLY A 238 -8.49 3.77 -23.28
C GLY A 238 -8.07 3.89 -24.75
N GLU A 239 -8.95 4.38 -25.63
CA GLU A 239 -8.61 4.66 -27.03
C GLU A 239 -7.89 6.01 -27.13
N LEU A 240 -6.79 6.03 -27.88
CA LEU A 240 -6.08 7.27 -28.20
C LEU A 240 -6.71 7.93 -29.41
N VAL A 241 -7.07 9.20 -29.25
CA VAL A 241 -7.68 10.02 -30.29
C VAL A 241 -6.87 11.30 -30.51
N ARG A 242 -6.94 11.85 -31.72
CA ARG A 242 -6.38 13.17 -32.02
C ARG A 242 -7.48 14.22 -31.91
N LEU A 243 -7.13 15.34 -31.29
CA LEU A 243 -7.95 16.55 -31.26
C LEU A 243 -7.49 17.46 -32.40
N ASP A 244 -8.46 17.92 -33.19
CA ASP A 244 -8.26 18.82 -34.33
C ASP A 244 -8.13 20.29 -33.90
#